data_AF-A0A3P7NCK7-F1
#
_entry.id   AF-A0A3P7NCK7-F1
#
_cell.length_a   1.000
_cell.length_b   1.000
_cell.length_c   1.000
_cell.angle_alpha   90.00
_cell.angle_beta   90.00
_cell.angle_gamma   90.00
#
_symmetry.space_group_name_H-M   'P 1'
#
loop_
_entity.id
_entity.type
_entity.pdbx_description
1 polymer ?
#
loop_
_entity_poly.entity_id
_entity_poly.type
_entity_poly.pdbx_seq_one_letter_code
_entity_poly.pdbx_strand_id
1 'polypeptide(L)' 'MPIDHFYLDMNGIIHTSSHCEDMAFKAFDEAKVFANIEDYITYLVALMKPRKTLYLAVDGVAPRAKMTQQRARRFQ' A
#
# COMPACT_ATOMS: atom_id res chain seq x y z
N MET A 1 -11.53 16.73 15.49
CA MET A 1 -12.73 16.62 14.62
C MET A 1 -12.91 15.16 14.25
N PRO A 2 -14.10 14.57 14.34
CA PRO A 2 -14.31 13.18 13.95
C PRO A 2 -14.12 13.01 12.43
N ILE A 3 -13.56 11.87 12.02
CA ILE A 3 -13.31 11.53 10.61
C ILE A 3 -14.47 10.65 10.11
N ASP A 4 -15.09 11.04 9.01
CA ASP A 4 -16.18 10.26 8.39
C ASP A 4 -15.68 9.30 7.33
N HIS A 5 -14.77 9.76 6.47
CA HIS A 5 -14.29 9.02 5.32
C HIS A 5 -12.77 8.97 5.34
N PHE A 6 -12.22 7.77 5.23
CA PHE A 6 -10.79 7.52 5.23
C PHE A 6 -10.40 6.75 3.97
N TYR A 7 -9.55 7.36 3.14
CA TYR A 7 -9.12 6.84 1.85
C TYR A 7 -7.63 6.51 1.92
N LEU A 8 -7.25 5.29 1.53
CA LEU A 8 -5.88 4.82 1.56
C LEU A 8 -5.42 4.44 0.14
N ASP A 9 -4.28 5.00 -0.28
CA ASP A 9 -3.53 4.53 -1.44
C ASP A 9 -2.69 3.32 -1.02
N MET A 10 -3.10 2.15 -1.48
CA MET A 10 -2.50 0.89 -1.11
C MET A 10 -1.13 0.67 -1.73
N ASN A 11 -0.78 1.35 -2.83
CA ASN A 11 0.47 1.07 -3.53
C ASN A 11 1.69 1.41 -2.66
N GLY A 12 1.61 2.48 -1.87
CA GLY A 12 2.66 2.85 -0.92
C GLY A 12 2.76 1.87 0.26
N ILE A 13 1.62 1.39 0.75
CA ILE A 13 1.55 0.39 1.83
C ILE A 13 2.16 -0.93 1.34
N ILE A 14 1.71 -1.43 0.20
CA ILE A 14 2.21 -2.69 -0.40
C ILE A 14 3.72 -2.59 -0.64
N HIS A 15 4.20 -1.49 -1.22
CA HIS A 15 5.63 -1.29 -1.46
C HIS A 15 6.45 -1.36 -0.17
N THR A 16 5.97 -0.74 0.91
CA THR A 16 6.67 -0.75 2.20
C THR A 16 6.63 -2.13 2.85
N SER A 17 5.46 -2.79 2.82
CA SER A 17 5.28 -4.12 3.40
C SER A 17 6.04 -5.23 2.65
N SER A 18 6.38 -5.02 1.37
CA SER A 18 7.16 -5.97 0.57
C SER A 18 8.68 -5.77 0.66
N HIS A 19 9.15 -4.61 1.12
CA HIS A 19 10.58 -4.28 1.23
C HIS A 19 11.00 -4.25 2.72
N CYS A 20 11.29 -5.43 3.29
CA CYS A 20 12.05 -5.48 4.55
C CYS A 20 13.54 -5.37 4.22
N GLU A 21 14.23 -4.36 4.75
CA GLU A 21 15.69 -4.14 4.57
C GLU A 21 16.53 -5.37 4.98
N ASP A 22 16.03 -6.22 5.88
CA ASP A 22 16.69 -7.48 6.29
C ASP A 22 16.48 -8.68 5.33
N MET A 23 15.72 -8.50 4.25
CA MET A 23 15.37 -9.58 3.31
C MET A 23 16.26 -9.61 2.06
N ALA A 24 17.50 -9.12 2.14
CA ALA A 24 18.40 -9.03 1.00
C ALA A 24 18.57 -10.35 0.21
N PHE A 25 18.28 -11.52 0.80
CA PHE A 25 18.36 -12.83 0.12
C PHE A 25 17.32 -13.88 0.58
N LYS A 26 16.28 -13.51 1.33
CA LYS A 26 15.27 -14.48 1.78
C LYS A 26 14.09 -14.51 0.80
N ALA A 27 13.68 -15.72 0.43
CA ALA A 27 12.55 -15.97 -0.47
C ALA A 27 11.36 -15.07 -0.11
N PHE A 28 10.78 -14.42 -1.13
CA PHE A 28 9.56 -13.65 -0.99
C PHE A 28 8.48 -14.54 -0.36
N ASP A 29 8.04 -14.17 0.84
CA ASP A 29 6.97 -14.84 1.57
C ASP A 29 5.71 -13.99 1.46
N GLU A 30 4.84 -14.37 0.53
CA GLU A 30 3.59 -13.68 0.24
C GLU A 30 2.70 -13.59 1.48
N ALA A 31 2.61 -14.67 2.27
CA ALA A 31 1.76 -14.70 3.47
C ALA A 31 2.24 -13.69 4.51
N LYS A 32 3.57 -13.57 4.70
CA LYS A 32 4.15 -12.56 5.59
C LYS A 32 3.88 -11.13 5.11
N VAL A 33 3.97 -10.89 3.80
CA VAL A 33 3.67 -9.55 3.24
C VAL A 33 2.21 -9.18 3.45
N PHE A 34 1.27 -10.12 3.25
CA PHE A 34 -0.16 -9.88 3.51
C PHE A 34 -0.43 -9.59 4.99
N ALA A 35 0.20 -10.32 5.91
CA ALA A 35 0.09 -10.05 7.35
C ALA A 35 0.59 -8.63 7.70
N ASN A 36 1.74 -8.22 7.15
CA ASN A 36 2.25 -6.86 7.36
C ASN A 36 1.29 -5.78 6.82
N ILE A 37 0.64 -6.02 5.67
CA ILE A 37 -0.36 -5.10 5.10
C ILE A 37 -1.57 -4.99 6.04
N GLU A 38 -2.08 -6.12 6.52
CA GLU A 38 -3.21 -6.18 7.46
C GLU A 38 -2.90 -5.41 8.76
N ASP A 39 -1.74 -5.67 9.37
CA ASP A 39 -1.31 -5.01 10.59
C ASP A 39 -1.24 -3.49 10.41
N TYR A 40 -0.71 -3.02 9.28
CA TYR A 40 -0.56 -1.60 9.01
C TYR A 40 -1.92 -0.92 8.76
N ILE A 41 -2.82 -1.54 7.99
CA ILE A 41 -4.18 -1.02 7.79
C ILE A 41 -4.90 -0.96 9.13
N THR A 42 -4.82 -2.03 9.94
CA THR A 42 -5.48 -2.11 11.25
C THR A 42 -4.99 -1.02 12.18
N TYR A 43 -3.68 -0.79 12.24
CA TYR A 43 -3.08 0.32 12.97
C TYR A 43 -3.64 1.68 12.53
N LEU A 44 -3.68 1.95 11.21
CA LEU A 44 -4.19 3.21 10.68
C LEU A 44 -5.68 3.40 10.96
N VAL A 45 -6.50 2.37 10.81
CA VAL A 45 -7.94 2.43 11.07
C VAL A 45 -8.22 2.64 12.55
N ALA A 46 -7.48 1.97 13.44
CA ALA A 46 -7.58 2.16 14.89
C ALA A 46 -7.18 3.57 15.33
N LEU A 47 -6.19 4.16 14.65
CA LEU A 47 -5.73 5.52 14.88
C LEU A 47 -6.77 6.56 14.41
N MET A 48 -7.29 6.40 13.20
CA MET A 48 -8.13 7.40 12.54
C MET A 48 -9.62 7.29 12.89
N LYS A 49 -10.10 6.08 13.21
CA LYS A 49 -11.47 5.76 13.63
C LYS A 49 -12.54 6.36 12.70
N PRO A 50 -12.53 6.03 11.38
CA PRO A 50 -13.52 6.54 10.44
C PRO A 50 -14.93 6.06 10.81
N ARG A 51 -15.91 6.96 10.76
CA ARG A 51 -17.29 6.66 11.17
C ARG A 51 -18.19 6.08 10.07
N LYS A 52 -17.86 6.34 8.80
CA LYS A 52 -18.73 5.99 7.67
C LYS A 52 -18.04 5.12 6.62
N THR A 53 -16.90 5.57 6.10
CA THR A 53 -16.27 4.90 4.95
C THR A 53 -14.79 4.70 5.20
N LEU A 54 -14.36 3.46 4.97
CA LEU A 54 -12.97 3.11 4.70
C LEU A 54 -12.88 2.71 3.23
N TYR A 55 -12.04 3.39 2.46
CA TYR A 55 -11.81 3.10 1.04
C TYR A 55 -10.34 2.76 0.81
N LEU A 56 -10.08 1.55 0.31
CA LEU A 56 -8.72 1.07 0.02
C LEU A 56 -8.55 1.02 -1.50
N ALA A 57 -7.64 1.83 -2.04
CA ALA A 57 -7.43 1.99 -3.48
C ALA A 57 -6.12 1.35 -3.92
N VAL A 58 -6.17 0.39 -4.83
CA VAL A 58 -4.99 -0.19 -5.51
C VAL A 58 -4.91 0.39 -6.92
N ASP A 59 -3.70 0.70 -7.42
CA ASP A 59 -3.55 1.23 -8.78
C ASP A 59 -3.95 0.16 -9.81
N GLY A 60 -4.94 0.48 -10.64
CA GLY A 60 -5.27 -0.28 -11.83
C GLY A 60 -4.42 0.12 -13.04
N VAL A 61 -4.93 -0.19 -14.24
CA VAL A 61 -4.27 0.24 -15.49
C VAL A 61 -4.27 1.76 -15.58
N ALA A 62 -3.06 2.33 -15.71
CA ALA A 62 -2.85 3.77 -15.75
C ALA A 62 -2.93 4.34 -17.18
N PRO A 63 -3.24 5.64 -17.35
CA PRO A 63 -3.14 6.31 -18.64
C PRO A 63 -1.72 6.31 -19.20
N ARG A 64 -1.59 6.38 -20.53
CA ARG A 64 -0.30 6.27 -21.25
C ARG A 64 0.80 7.19 -20.70
N ALA A 65 0.47 8.43 -20.33
CA ALA A 65 1.44 9.36 -19.76
C ALA A 65 2.06 8.83 -18.45
N LYS A 66 1.23 8.33 -17.53
CA LYS A 66 1.68 7.71 -16.26
C LYS A 66 2.41 6.39 -16.52
N MET A 67 1.98 5.59 -17.50
CA MET A 67 2.70 4.37 -17.88
C MET A 67 4.13 4.67 -18.35
N THR A 68 4.33 5.71 -19.19
CA THR A 68 5.68 6.11 -19.64
C THR A 68 6.55 6.54 -18.47
N GLN A 69 6.01 7.31 -17.52
CA GLN A 69 6.74 7.73 -16.32
C GLN A 69 7.10 6.53 -15.42
N GLN A 70 6.17 5.62 -15.17
CA GLN A 70 6.43 4.41 -14.39
C GLN A 70 7.45 3.50 -15.07
N ARG A 71 7.40 3.38 -16.41
CA ARG A 71 8.39 2.65 -17.18
C ARG A 71 9.77 3.28 -17.00
N ALA A 72 9.91 4.59 -17.20
CA ALA A 72 11.19 5.27 -17.02
C ALA A 72 11.81 4.99 -15.64
N ARG A 73 11.02 5.06 -14.56
CA ARG A 73 11.51 4.77 -13.19
C ARG A 73 11.95 3.33 -12.98
N ARG A 74 11.32 2.35 -13.64
CA ARG A 74 11.65 0.92 -13.49
C ARG A 74 12.90 0.50 -14.27
N PHE A 75 13.30 1.29 -15.26
CA PHE A 75 14.45 1.04 -16.13
C PHE A 75 15.61 2.02 -15.88
N GLN A 76 15.54 2.78 -14.79
CA GLN A 76 16.66 3.53 -14.21
C GLN A 76 17.34 2.67 -13.16
#